data_AF-A0A2N7Q2P2-F1
#
_entry.id   AF-A0A2N7Q2P2-F1
#
_cell.length_a   1.000
_cell.length_b   1.000
_cell.length_c   1.000
_cell.angle_alpha   90.00
_cell.angle_beta   90.00
_cell.angle_gamma   90.00
#
_symmetry.space_group_name_H-M   'P 1'
#
loop_
_entity.id
_entity.type
_entity.pdbx_description
1 polymer ?
#
loop_
_entity_poly.entity_id
_entity_poly.type
_entity_poly.pdbx_seq_one_letter_code
_entity_poly.pdbx_strand_id
1 'polypeptide(L)'
;MYNIIDIGCRWGFADRFIKNIDKLNIFGFDPDEEECKTLQAKYNHPHIRLVPFALSDDLREYKLHITENPGCSSIYKPDDFVLNTFLWCGGQKPKSEAYIKTITLDLWAKENNISSADYIKIDVQGAELDVLRGAKDILKTTSFIEIEVEFNPLYEGIPLFSHIDLFLRDQGFVLYRFLDLNHYGVFGEKEAILKDFELNFDAIVVKAPMRGGQLYWGDALYVKENIAKGKLSSEELEKTIELANILGYFDIARRLEVFRAFKNETYVDFLHFQGMLSEHSNIERLKEIEYLKHQLEIYKSKAQRSQELEDELNQTKEQLNSVLNSRSWRITKPIREFKKFLKSLLS
;
A
#
# COMPACT_ATOMS: atom_id res chain seq x y z
N MET A 1 4.60 19.42 -6.41
CA MET A 1 3.97 19.30 -5.08
C MET A 1 2.97 18.16 -5.14
N TYR A 2 2.79 17.44 -4.05
CA TYR A 2 1.80 16.37 -3.89
C TYR A 2 0.55 16.93 -3.21
N ASN A 3 -0.63 16.56 -3.69
CA ASN A 3 -1.90 16.97 -3.12
C ASN A 3 -2.36 15.89 -2.11
N ILE A 4 -2.50 16.30 -0.86
CA ILE A 4 -2.89 15.47 0.29
C ILE A 4 -4.28 15.93 0.72
N ILE A 5 -5.22 15.01 0.79
CA ILE A 5 -6.59 15.29 1.22
C ILE A 5 -6.88 14.50 2.49
N ASP A 6 -7.41 15.17 3.51
CA ASP A 6 -7.82 14.56 4.77
C ASP A 6 -9.29 14.89 5.02
N ILE A 7 -10.13 13.87 5.01
CA ILE A 7 -11.59 13.99 5.08
C ILE A 7 -12.02 13.49 6.46
N GLY A 8 -12.55 14.40 7.28
CA GLY A 8 -12.75 14.18 8.72
C GLY A 8 -11.54 14.59 9.54
N CYS A 9 -11.05 15.82 9.33
CA CYS A 9 -9.74 16.24 9.81
C CYS A 9 -9.71 16.81 11.26
N ARG A 10 -10.80 16.67 12.01
CA ARG A 10 -10.92 17.16 13.40
C ARG A 10 -9.73 16.72 14.28
N TRP A 11 -9.35 17.59 15.22
CA TRP A 11 -8.19 17.50 16.11
C TRP A 11 -6.82 17.62 15.44
N GLY A 12 -6.81 17.66 14.11
CA GLY A 12 -5.65 18.00 13.33
C GLY A 12 -4.88 16.80 12.82
N PHE A 13 -4.25 17.02 11.67
CA PHE A 13 -3.71 15.95 10.82
C PHE A 13 -2.38 16.32 10.17
N ALA A 14 -2.11 17.63 10.03
CA ALA A 14 -0.96 18.13 9.28
C ALA A 14 0.39 17.96 10.02
N ASP A 15 0.36 17.66 11.33
CA ASP A 15 1.55 17.54 12.17
C ASP A 15 2.55 16.49 11.65
N ARG A 16 2.06 15.38 11.08
CA ARG A 16 2.91 14.33 10.49
C ARG A 16 3.62 14.77 9.20
N PHE A 17 3.17 15.86 8.57
CA PHE A 17 3.66 16.33 7.27
C PHE A 17 4.58 17.54 7.35
N ILE A 18 4.73 18.15 8.54
CA ILE A 18 5.48 19.42 8.73
C ILE A 18 6.87 19.40 8.10
N LYS A 19 7.62 18.29 8.24
CA LYS A 19 8.99 18.18 7.71
C LYS A 19 9.09 18.29 6.18
N ASN A 20 8.01 18.01 5.47
CA ASN A 20 7.97 17.97 4.01
C ASN A 20 6.95 18.97 3.44
N ILE A 21 6.47 19.93 4.25
CA ILE A 21 5.32 20.77 3.91
C ILE A 21 5.50 21.55 2.60
N ASP A 22 6.73 21.96 2.26
CA ASP A 22 7.07 22.68 1.03
C ASP A 22 6.89 21.85 -0.25
N LYS A 23 6.70 20.53 -0.11
CA LYS A 23 6.43 19.62 -1.22
C LYS A 23 4.94 19.29 -1.33
N LEU A 24 4.10 19.78 -0.43
CA LEU A 24 2.73 19.32 -0.27
C LEU A 24 1.74 20.48 -0.47
N ASN A 25 0.55 20.17 -0.98
CA ASN A 25 -0.64 20.96 -0.76
C ASN A 25 -1.60 20.09 0.04
N ILE A 26 -2.07 20.59 1.18
CA ILE A 26 -2.82 19.83 2.16
C ILE A 26 -4.20 20.45 2.30
N PHE A 27 -5.24 19.64 2.09
CA PHE A 27 -6.64 20.03 2.17
C PHE A 27 -7.32 19.20 3.26
N GLY A 28 -7.79 19.87 4.33
CA GLY A 28 -8.54 19.23 5.41
C GLY A 28 -10.02 19.57 5.32
N PHE A 29 -10.89 18.57 5.40
CA PHE A 29 -12.34 18.73 5.37
C PHE A 29 -12.95 18.34 6.71
N ASP A 30 -13.81 19.20 7.24
CA ASP A 30 -14.67 18.91 8.38
C ASP A 30 -15.94 19.76 8.27
N PRO A 31 -17.15 19.24 8.56
CA PRO A 31 -18.36 20.07 8.54
C PRO A 31 -18.43 21.12 9.65
N ASP A 32 -17.62 21.00 10.71
CA ASP A 32 -17.59 21.97 11.81
C ASP A 32 -16.73 23.20 11.45
N GLU A 33 -17.39 24.32 11.19
CA GLU A 33 -16.74 25.57 10.81
C GLU A 33 -15.80 26.10 11.90
N GLU A 34 -16.13 25.91 13.18
CA GLU A 34 -15.32 26.40 14.30
C GLU A 34 -14.06 25.54 14.49
N GLU A 35 -14.18 24.22 14.30
CA GLU A 35 -13.02 23.32 14.26
C GLU A 35 -12.10 23.70 13.11
N CYS A 36 -12.65 23.91 11.90
CA CYS A 36 -11.89 24.34 10.74
C CYS A 36 -11.17 25.68 10.96
N LYS A 37 -11.82 26.67 11.59
CA LYS A 37 -11.18 27.95 11.98
C LYS A 37 -10.04 27.73 12.97
N THR A 38 -10.25 26.89 13.97
CA THR A 38 -9.24 26.55 14.99
C THR A 38 -8.02 25.88 14.36
N LEU A 39 -8.23 24.89 13.50
CA LEU A 39 -7.16 24.18 12.80
C LEU A 39 -6.43 25.09 11.79
N GLN A 40 -7.14 25.97 11.09
CA GLN A 40 -6.52 26.93 10.19
C GLN A 40 -5.61 27.92 10.93
N ALA A 41 -6.01 28.35 12.13
CA ALA A 41 -5.18 29.17 13.01
C ALA A 41 -3.96 28.41 13.55
N LYS A 42 -4.14 27.13 13.94
CA LYS A 42 -3.06 26.25 14.41
C LYS A 42 -2.00 26.01 13.32
N TYR A 43 -2.44 25.70 12.11
CA TYR A 43 -1.57 25.27 11.00
C TYR A 43 -1.17 26.39 10.04
N ASN A 44 -1.45 27.66 10.37
CA ASN A 44 -1.26 28.86 9.54
C ASN A 44 -0.09 28.80 8.54
N HIS A 45 -0.35 28.22 7.36
CA HIS A 45 0.65 27.92 6.33
C HIS A 45 0.00 27.98 4.94
N PRO A 46 0.66 28.55 3.92
CA PRO A 46 0.07 28.72 2.58
C PRO A 46 -0.29 27.40 1.87
N HIS A 47 0.35 26.30 2.27
CA HIS A 47 0.09 24.97 1.74
C HIS A 47 -0.97 24.19 2.50
N ILE A 48 -1.59 24.75 3.54
CA ILE A 48 -2.63 24.08 4.33
C ILE A 48 -3.92 24.88 4.23
N ARG A 49 -4.97 24.23 3.73
CA ARG A 49 -6.31 24.81 3.60
C ARG A 49 -7.34 23.93 4.28
N LEU A 50 -8.07 24.51 5.22
CA LEU A 50 -9.23 23.88 5.85
C LEU A 50 -10.50 24.27 5.08
N VAL A 51 -11.40 23.31 4.92
CA VAL A 51 -12.60 23.41 4.11
C VAL A 51 -13.81 22.99 4.95
N PRO A 52 -14.70 23.93 5.35
CA PRO A 52 -15.81 23.66 6.24
C PRO A 52 -17.00 23.02 5.51
N PHE A 53 -16.77 21.86 4.87
CA PHE A 53 -17.79 21.10 4.15
C PHE A 53 -17.70 19.62 4.52
N ALA A 54 -18.84 18.97 4.68
CA ALA A 54 -18.90 17.52 4.59
C ALA A 54 -18.84 17.09 3.13
N LEU A 55 -18.17 15.96 2.89
CA LEU A 55 -18.12 15.35 1.57
C LEU A 55 -19.12 14.19 1.48
N SER A 56 -19.72 14.01 0.31
CA SER A 56 -20.69 12.94 0.02
C SER A 56 -20.76 12.68 -1.48
N ASP A 57 -21.74 11.89 -1.94
CA ASP A 57 -21.96 11.55 -3.34
C ASP A 57 -22.86 12.56 -4.08
N ASP A 58 -23.40 13.54 -3.37
CA ASP A 58 -24.26 14.59 -3.92
C ASP A 58 -24.16 15.94 -3.18
N LEU A 59 -24.92 16.91 -3.69
CA LEU A 59 -25.10 18.24 -3.09
C LEU A 59 -26.45 18.27 -2.39
N ARG A 60 -26.49 17.86 -1.12
CA ARG A 60 -27.72 17.91 -0.32
C ARG A 60 -27.44 18.38 1.09
N GLU A 61 -28.53 18.59 1.82
CA GLU A 61 -28.48 18.83 3.24
C GLU A 61 -28.75 17.53 3.99
N TYR A 62 -27.90 17.21 4.95
CA TYR A 62 -28.05 16.05 5.81
C TYR A 62 -28.26 16.49 7.25
N LYS A 63 -29.01 15.68 7.98
CA LYS A 63 -29.00 15.73 9.43
C LYS A 63 -27.73 15.04 9.92
N LEU A 64 -26.92 15.76 10.67
CA LEU A 64 -25.78 15.25 11.43
C LEU A 64 -26.22 14.98 12.87
N HIS A 65 -26.03 13.75 13.33
CA HIS A 65 -26.18 13.36 14.72
C HIS A 65 -24.90 13.68 15.47
N ILE A 66 -24.89 14.81 16.18
CA ILE A 66 -23.74 15.25 16.99
C ILE A 66 -23.74 14.45 18.29
N THR A 67 -22.61 13.83 18.60
CA THR A 67 -22.44 12.96 19.76
C THR A 67 -21.62 13.62 20.88
N GLU A 68 -21.58 13.01 22.06
CA GLU A 68 -20.80 13.50 23.21
C GLU A 68 -19.32 13.69 22.90
N ASN A 69 -18.73 12.75 22.17
CA ASN A 69 -17.47 12.93 21.48
C ASN A 69 -17.77 13.43 20.06
N PRO A 70 -17.44 14.69 19.70
CA PRO A 70 -17.73 15.21 18.37
C PRO A 70 -17.10 14.38 17.24
N GLY A 71 -15.92 13.77 17.46
CA GLY A 71 -15.26 12.90 16.48
C GLY A 71 -16.06 11.64 16.12
N CYS A 72 -17.10 11.29 16.87
CA CYS A 72 -18.01 10.19 16.59
C CYS A 72 -19.35 10.66 15.99
N SER A 73 -19.43 11.90 15.48
CA SER A 73 -20.66 12.42 14.88
C SER A 73 -20.84 11.86 13.48
N SER A 74 -22.05 11.46 13.13
CA SER A 74 -22.36 10.83 11.84
C SER A 74 -23.67 11.31 11.26
N ILE A 75 -23.82 11.21 9.94
CA ILE A 75 -25.13 11.36 9.27
C ILE A 75 -26.04 10.15 9.53
N TYR A 76 -25.47 9.05 10.02
CA TYR A 76 -26.18 7.86 10.44
C TYR A 76 -26.48 7.93 11.93
N LYS A 77 -27.63 7.38 12.33
CA LYS A 77 -28.02 7.32 13.74
C LYS A 77 -27.13 6.29 14.47
N PRO A 78 -26.53 6.60 15.63
CA PRO A 78 -25.81 5.61 16.42
C PRO A 78 -26.67 4.38 16.76
N ASP A 79 -26.07 3.19 16.70
CA ASP A 79 -26.78 1.94 16.96
C ASP A 79 -27.08 1.77 18.46
N ASP A 80 -28.37 1.62 18.79
CA ASP A 80 -28.82 1.54 20.17
C ASP A 80 -28.27 0.29 20.90
N PHE A 81 -28.06 -0.83 20.20
CA PHE A 81 -27.47 -2.01 20.82
C PHE A 81 -26.00 -1.74 21.19
N VAL A 82 -25.21 -1.17 20.28
CA VAL A 82 -23.81 -0.83 20.52
C VAL A 82 -23.66 0.12 21.71
N LEU A 83 -24.44 1.21 21.73
CA LEU A 83 -24.41 2.22 22.79
C LEU A 83 -24.75 1.66 24.17
N ASN A 84 -25.68 0.71 24.24
CA ASN A 84 -26.15 0.13 25.49
C ASN A 84 -25.33 -1.09 25.94
N THR A 85 -24.47 -1.62 25.07
CA THR A 85 -23.71 -2.85 25.33
C THR A 85 -22.23 -2.59 25.64
N PHE A 86 -21.59 -1.68 24.89
CA PHE A 86 -20.14 -1.49 24.97
C PHE A 86 -19.76 -0.20 25.69
N LEU A 87 -18.98 -0.33 26.77
CA LEU A 87 -18.56 0.81 27.61
C LEU A 87 -17.77 1.87 26.83
N TRP A 88 -16.92 1.44 25.90
CA TRP A 88 -16.07 2.33 25.11
C TRP A 88 -16.81 3.09 24.00
N CYS A 89 -18.09 2.76 23.77
CA CYS A 89 -18.96 3.46 22.82
C CYS A 89 -19.70 4.65 23.47
N GLY A 90 -19.42 4.97 24.74
CA GLY A 90 -20.08 6.07 25.44
C GLY A 90 -19.92 7.44 24.76
N GLY A 91 -18.86 7.65 23.98
CA GLY A 91 -18.66 8.87 23.19
C GLY A 91 -19.63 9.04 22.03
N GLN A 92 -20.24 7.97 21.53
CA GLN A 92 -21.20 7.96 20.43
C GLN A 92 -22.63 8.30 20.88
N LYS A 93 -22.85 8.57 22.17
CA LYS A 93 -24.17 8.97 22.68
C LYS A 93 -24.63 10.27 22.00
N PRO A 94 -25.83 10.31 21.41
CA PRO A 94 -26.35 11.52 20.79
C PRO A 94 -26.46 12.67 21.81
N LYS A 95 -25.97 13.84 21.42
CA LYS A 95 -25.97 15.09 22.21
C LYS A 95 -26.87 16.15 21.59
N SER A 96 -26.82 16.31 20.27
CA SER A 96 -27.63 17.28 19.53
C SER A 96 -27.74 16.88 18.05
N GLU A 97 -28.54 17.61 17.28
CA GLU A 97 -28.62 17.45 15.83
C GLU A 97 -28.32 18.79 15.16
N ALA A 98 -27.65 18.75 14.01
CA ALA A 98 -27.44 19.90 13.15
C ALA A 98 -27.70 19.53 11.69
N TYR A 99 -28.03 20.51 10.85
CA TYR A 99 -28.11 20.30 9.41
C TYR A 99 -26.81 20.79 8.75
N ILE A 100 -26.20 19.92 7.96
CA ILE A 100 -24.94 20.19 7.26
C ILE A 100 -25.15 20.08 5.76
N LYS A 101 -24.45 20.91 5.00
CA LYS A 101 -24.44 20.83 3.53
C LYS A 101 -23.29 19.96 3.08
N THR A 102 -23.54 19.14 2.06
CA THR A 102 -22.52 18.32 1.42
C THR A 102 -22.15 18.84 0.04
N ILE A 103 -20.94 18.49 -0.39
CA ILE A 103 -20.46 18.63 -1.75
C ILE A 103 -19.72 17.35 -2.14
N THR A 104 -19.65 17.04 -3.43
CA THR A 104 -18.79 15.96 -3.93
C THR A 104 -17.34 16.42 -3.98
N LEU A 105 -16.40 15.51 -3.73
CA LEU A 105 -14.97 15.83 -3.83
C LEU A 105 -14.61 16.26 -5.27
N ASP A 106 -15.18 15.59 -6.27
CA ASP A 106 -14.95 15.92 -7.68
C ASP A 106 -15.42 17.34 -8.04
N LEU A 107 -16.60 17.77 -7.55
CA LEU A 107 -17.08 19.13 -7.80
C LEU A 107 -16.22 20.16 -7.09
N TRP A 108 -15.93 19.96 -5.80
CA TRP A 108 -15.07 20.86 -5.05
C TRP A 108 -13.70 21.00 -5.71
N ALA A 109 -13.11 19.89 -6.15
CA ALA A 109 -11.80 19.89 -6.80
C ALA A 109 -11.84 20.67 -8.11
N LYS A 110 -12.88 20.47 -8.93
CA LYS A 110 -13.10 21.23 -10.17
C LYS A 110 -13.21 22.73 -9.92
N GLU A 111 -14.02 23.15 -8.94
CA GLU A 111 -14.22 24.57 -8.61
C GLU A 111 -12.95 25.24 -8.06
N ASN A 112 -12.05 24.46 -7.46
CA ASN A 112 -10.80 24.94 -6.89
C ASN A 112 -9.56 24.67 -7.77
N ASN A 113 -9.75 24.24 -9.02
CA ASN A 113 -8.69 23.89 -9.97
C ASN A 113 -7.70 22.84 -9.44
N ILE A 114 -8.19 21.88 -8.66
CA ILE A 114 -7.44 20.72 -8.20
C ILE A 114 -7.73 19.57 -9.17
N SER A 115 -6.70 19.15 -9.91
CA SER A 115 -6.82 18.09 -10.92
C SER A 115 -6.35 16.71 -10.44
N SER A 116 -5.75 16.63 -9.25
CA SER A 116 -5.25 15.38 -8.69
C SER A 116 -5.23 15.37 -7.17
N ALA A 117 -5.28 14.18 -6.58
CA ALA A 117 -5.01 13.94 -5.16
C ALA A 117 -4.13 12.71 -5.04
N ASP A 118 -2.91 12.84 -4.51
CA ASP A 118 -1.95 11.74 -4.45
C ASP A 118 -2.20 10.81 -3.26
N TYR A 119 -2.67 11.36 -2.14
CA TYR A 119 -3.07 10.65 -0.93
C TYR A 119 -4.40 11.20 -0.40
N ILE A 120 -5.28 10.29 0.03
CA ILE A 120 -6.55 10.64 0.67
C ILE A 120 -6.69 9.86 1.98
N LYS A 121 -6.94 10.55 3.10
CA LYS A 121 -7.48 9.95 4.33
C LYS A 121 -8.99 10.17 4.38
N ILE A 122 -9.77 9.15 4.74
CA ILE A 122 -11.23 9.23 4.91
C ILE A 122 -11.62 8.61 6.25
N ASP A 123 -12.23 9.41 7.11
CA ASP A 123 -12.71 9.02 8.44
C ASP A 123 -13.89 9.92 8.78
N VAL A 124 -15.09 9.51 8.37
CA VAL A 124 -16.31 10.31 8.46
C VAL A 124 -17.44 9.56 9.15
N GLN A 125 -17.07 8.55 9.95
CA GLN A 125 -17.94 7.80 10.84
C GLN A 125 -19.14 7.17 10.09
N GLY A 126 -18.86 6.42 9.03
CA GLY A 126 -19.83 5.59 8.31
C GLY A 126 -20.24 6.10 6.92
N ALA A 127 -19.89 7.33 6.57
CA ALA A 127 -20.19 7.93 5.25
C ALA A 127 -19.07 7.74 4.21
N GLU A 128 -18.09 6.87 4.47
CA GLU A 128 -16.89 6.71 3.66
C GLU A 128 -17.22 6.31 2.22
N LEU A 129 -18.20 5.41 2.04
CA LEU A 129 -18.61 4.98 0.70
C LEU A 129 -19.27 6.12 -0.09
N ASP A 130 -19.99 7.02 0.57
CA ASP A 130 -20.64 8.17 -0.07
C ASP A 130 -19.56 9.17 -0.52
N VAL A 131 -18.57 9.44 0.33
CA VAL A 131 -17.39 10.24 -0.03
C VAL A 131 -16.68 9.65 -1.25
N LEU A 132 -16.42 8.33 -1.24
CA LEU A 132 -15.77 7.62 -2.34
C LEU A 132 -16.56 7.72 -3.65
N ARG A 133 -17.89 7.60 -3.59
CA ARG A 133 -18.77 7.75 -4.76
C ARG A 133 -18.75 9.15 -5.36
N GLY A 134 -18.57 10.17 -4.52
CA GLY A 134 -18.39 11.57 -4.93
C GLY A 134 -16.96 11.95 -5.36
N ALA A 135 -16.04 11.00 -5.41
CA ALA A 135 -14.61 11.23 -5.68
C ALA A 135 -14.07 10.45 -6.90
N LYS A 136 -14.93 9.92 -7.77
CA LYS A 136 -14.54 8.98 -8.84
C LYS A 136 -13.49 9.55 -9.80
N ASP A 137 -13.55 10.84 -10.12
CA ASP A 137 -12.56 11.45 -11.01
C ASP A 137 -11.24 11.67 -10.29
N ILE A 138 -11.26 12.15 -9.05
CA ILE A 138 -10.07 12.33 -8.23
C ILE A 138 -9.34 11.00 -7.98
N LEU A 139 -10.09 9.93 -7.68
CA LEU A 139 -9.57 8.58 -7.41
C LEU A 139 -8.77 7.97 -8.57
N LYS A 140 -8.93 8.48 -9.80
CA LYS A 140 -8.11 8.07 -10.95
C LYS A 140 -6.65 8.47 -10.80
N THR A 141 -6.39 9.55 -10.08
CA THR A 141 -5.05 10.11 -9.83
C THR A 141 -4.47 9.73 -8.48
N THR A 142 -5.28 9.11 -7.61
CA THR A 142 -4.89 8.76 -6.25
C THR A 142 -4.02 7.51 -6.18
N SER A 143 -2.90 7.64 -5.45
CA SER A 143 -1.92 6.56 -5.26
C SER A 143 -2.22 5.75 -4.00
N PHE A 144 -2.61 6.45 -2.93
CA PHE A 144 -2.78 5.89 -1.59
C PHE A 144 -4.10 6.37 -0.97
N ILE A 145 -4.84 5.46 -0.35
CA ILE A 145 -6.05 5.79 0.42
C ILE A 145 -5.93 5.13 1.79
N GLU A 146 -6.01 5.94 2.83
CA GLU A 146 -6.20 5.50 4.21
C GLU A 146 -7.68 5.73 4.56
N ILE A 147 -8.38 4.70 5.01
CA ILE A 147 -9.83 4.76 5.18
C ILE A 147 -10.27 3.96 6.40
N GLU A 148 -11.08 4.58 7.26
CA GLU A 148 -11.78 3.87 8.33
C GLU A 148 -12.80 2.91 7.70
N VAL A 149 -12.86 1.68 8.20
CA VAL A 149 -13.83 0.67 7.75
C VAL A 149 -14.49 -0.02 8.92
N GLU A 150 -15.80 -0.21 8.83
CA GLU A 150 -16.57 -0.93 9.85
C GLU A 150 -16.85 -2.39 9.41
N PHE A 151 -16.49 -3.34 10.26
CA PHE A 151 -16.77 -4.77 10.08
C PHE A 151 -18.14 -5.16 10.66
N ASN A 152 -18.58 -4.46 11.70
CA ASN A 152 -19.91 -4.56 12.30
C ASN A 152 -20.45 -3.14 12.54
N PRO A 153 -21.75 -2.92 12.40
CA PRO A 153 -22.31 -1.57 12.39
C PRO A 153 -22.24 -0.91 13.78
N LEU A 154 -21.60 0.26 13.85
CA LEU A 154 -21.65 1.20 14.97
C LEU A 154 -22.82 2.18 14.86
N TYR A 155 -23.29 2.41 13.63
CA TYR A 155 -24.43 3.25 13.31
C TYR A 155 -25.42 2.47 12.44
N GLU A 156 -26.69 2.84 12.51
CA GLU A 156 -27.78 2.17 11.80
C GLU A 156 -27.67 2.36 10.28
N GLY A 157 -27.64 1.25 9.54
CA GLY A 157 -27.75 1.25 8.09
C GLY A 157 -26.49 1.66 7.32
N ILE A 158 -25.33 1.72 7.98
CA ILE A 158 -24.08 2.07 7.32
C ILE A 158 -23.59 0.99 6.33
N PRO A 159 -22.81 1.38 5.32
CA PRO A 159 -21.98 0.45 4.56
C PRO A 159 -20.87 -0.16 5.43
N LEU A 160 -20.74 -1.48 5.39
CA LEU A 160 -19.61 -2.20 6.01
C LEU A 160 -18.40 -2.29 5.07
N PHE A 161 -17.26 -2.73 5.61
CA PHE A 161 -15.97 -2.97 4.94
C PHE A 161 -16.12 -3.63 3.56
N SER A 162 -17.00 -4.63 3.43
CA SER A 162 -17.23 -5.33 2.16
C SER A 162 -17.69 -4.41 1.03
N HIS A 163 -18.51 -3.40 1.32
CA HIS A 163 -18.96 -2.44 0.32
C HIS A 163 -17.82 -1.49 -0.10
N ILE A 164 -17.00 -1.07 0.87
CA ILE A 164 -15.83 -0.21 0.63
C ILE A 164 -14.78 -0.97 -0.19
N ASP A 165 -14.44 -2.20 0.19
CA ASP A 165 -13.47 -3.05 -0.50
C ASP A 165 -13.90 -3.33 -1.94
N LEU A 166 -15.17 -3.69 -2.17
CA LEU A 166 -15.70 -3.92 -3.52
C LEU A 166 -15.61 -2.64 -4.38
N PHE A 167 -15.97 -1.49 -3.82
CA PHE A 167 -15.88 -0.23 -4.55
C PHE A 167 -14.43 0.13 -4.90
N LEU A 168 -13.50 0.08 -3.94
CA LEU A 168 -12.11 0.46 -4.16
C LEU A 168 -11.41 -0.48 -5.15
N ARG A 169 -11.73 -1.78 -5.14
CA ARG A 169 -11.24 -2.74 -6.15
C ARG A 169 -11.73 -2.39 -7.56
N ASP A 170 -13.00 -2.01 -7.70
CA ASP A 170 -13.55 -1.54 -8.98
C ASP A 170 -12.84 -0.27 -9.48
N GLN A 171 -12.38 0.59 -8.55
CA GLN A 171 -11.57 1.77 -8.87
C GLN A 171 -10.06 1.48 -9.07
N GLY A 172 -9.66 0.20 -9.12
CA GLY A 172 -8.30 -0.22 -9.40
C GLY A 172 -7.33 -0.12 -8.22
N PHE A 173 -7.85 -0.16 -6.99
CA PHE A 173 -7.05 -0.26 -5.78
C PHE A 173 -6.97 -1.71 -5.28
N VAL A 174 -5.95 -1.98 -4.48
CA VAL A 174 -5.83 -3.23 -3.72
C VAL A 174 -5.71 -2.89 -2.24
N LEU A 175 -6.40 -3.66 -1.40
CA LEU A 175 -6.16 -3.63 0.04
C LEU A 175 -4.72 -4.07 0.30
N TYR A 176 -3.91 -3.19 0.87
CA TYR A 176 -2.49 -3.44 1.12
C TYR A 176 -2.24 -3.91 2.56
N ARG A 177 -2.94 -3.31 3.54
CA ARG A 177 -2.94 -3.75 4.95
C ARG A 177 -4.08 -3.09 5.73
N PHE A 178 -4.38 -3.67 6.89
CA PHE A 178 -5.00 -2.93 7.99
C PHE A 178 -3.90 -2.28 8.83
N LEU A 179 -4.11 -1.03 9.24
CA LEU A 179 -3.22 -0.27 10.11
C LEU A 179 -3.52 -0.57 11.58
N ASP A 180 -4.78 -0.81 11.91
CA ASP A 180 -5.24 -1.30 13.20
C ASP A 180 -6.55 -2.13 13.05
N LEU A 181 -6.95 -2.77 14.14
CA LEU A 181 -8.18 -3.57 14.22
C LEU A 181 -8.76 -3.47 15.64
N ASN A 182 -9.92 -2.84 15.77
CA ASN A 182 -10.51 -2.45 17.04
C ASN A 182 -11.65 -3.39 17.42
N HIS A 183 -11.52 -4.00 18.60
CA HIS A 183 -12.50 -4.94 19.13
C HIS A 183 -13.24 -4.38 20.34
N TYR A 184 -14.54 -4.62 20.39
CA TYR A 184 -15.37 -4.34 21.56
C TYR A 184 -15.85 -5.61 22.21
N GLY A 185 -15.80 -5.64 23.54
CA GLY A 185 -16.23 -6.78 24.35
C GLY A 185 -17.02 -6.30 25.55
N VAL A 186 -17.88 -7.18 26.08
CA VAL A 186 -18.69 -6.92 27.27
C VAL A 186 -17.95 -7.43 28.49
N PHE A 187 -17.96 -6.66 29.59
CA PHE A 187 -17.27 -7.03 30.84
C PHE A 187 -15.78 -7.42 30.62
N GLY A 188 -15.31 -8.48 31.25
CA GLY A 188 -13.95 -9.00 31.17
C GLY A 188 -13.61 -9.73 29.88
N GLU A 189 -14.48 -9.76 28.86
CA GLU A 189 -14.19 -10.43 27.58
C GLU A 189 -12.88 -9.95 26.94
N LYS A 190 -12.61 -8.64 26.99
CA LYS A 190 -11.36 -8.03 26.51
C LYS A 190 -10.12 -8.42 27.33
N GLU A 191 -10.32 -8.94 28.54
CA GLU A 191 -9.24 -9.42 29.42
C GLU A 191 -8.98 -10.91 29.22
N ALA A 192 -9.90 -11.64 28.58
CA ALA A 192 -9.69 -13.04 28.24
C ALA A 192 -8.50 -13.16 27.28
N ILE A 193 -7.48 -13.88 27.71
CA ILE A 193 -6.35 -14.26 26.87
C ILE A 193 -6.74 -15.53 26.12
N LEU A 194 -6.86 -15.41 24.81
CA LEU A 194 -7.14 -16.52 23.91
C LEU A 194 -5.82 -17.10 23.37
N LYS A 195 -5.92 -18.10 22.51
CA LYS A 195 -4.76 -18.62 21.78
C LYS A 195 -4.12 -17.51 20.96
N ASP A 196 -2.80 -17.48 20.90
CA ASP A 196 -2.04 -16.53 20.08
C ASP A 196 -2.58 -16.43 18.66
N PHE A 197 -2.72 -15.20 18.19
CA PHE A 197 -2.96 -14.86 16.81
C PHE A 197 -1.63 -14.82 16.05
N GLU A 198 -1.59 -15.45 14.89
CA GLU A 198 -0.39 -15.53 14.04
C GLU A 198 -0.50 -14.55 12.87
N LEU A 199 0.41 -13.57 12.84
CA LEU A 199 0.65 -12.70 11.71
C LEU A 199 1.79 -13.30 10.87
N ASN A 200 1.49 -13.63 9.62
CA ASN A 200 2.43 -14.30 8.72
C ASN A 200 2.94 -13.32 7.65
N PHE A 201 4.24 -13.06 7.64
CA PHE A 201 4.97 -12.26 6.66
C PHE A 201 5.94 -13.16 5.91
N ASP A 202 5.44 -13.91 4.93
CA ASP A 202 6.16 -14.97 4.23
C ASP A 202 6.80 -15.99 5.20
N ALA A 203 8.12 -15.99 5.33
CA ALA A 203 8.86 -16.88 6.22
C ALA A 203 8.88 -16.44 7.70
N ILE A 204 8.36 -15.24 8.01
CA ILE A 204 8.37 -14.67 9.35
C ILE A 204 6.98 -14.79 9.97
N VAL A 205 6.87 -15.52 11.08
CA VAL A 205 5.62 -15.63 11.85
C VAL A 205 5.77 -14.84 13.15
N VAL A 206 4.88 -13.85 13.34
CA VAL A 206 4.78 -13.08 14.57
C VAL A 206 3.55 -13.54 15.33
N LYS A 207 3.76 -13.96 16.58
CA LYS A 207 2.67 -14.35 17.49
C LYS A 207 2.33 -13.18 18.40
N ALA A 208 1.05 -12.83 18.44
CA ALA A 208 0.53 -11.83 19.36
C ALA A 208 -0.54 -12.48 20.26
N PRO A 209 -0.56 -12.18 21.57
CA PRO A 209 -1.59 -12.69 22.45
C PRO A 209 -2.95 -12.12 22.01
N MET A 210 -3.86 -12.99 21.59
CA MET A 210 -5.20 -12.58 21.16
C MET A 210 -6.07 -12.32 22.40
N ARG A 211 -6.81 -11.20 22.36
CA ARG A 211 -7.81 -10.88 23.39
C ARG A 211 -9.21 -11.18 22.86
N GLY A 212 -10.17 -11.34 23.77
CA GLY A 212 -11.58 -11.49 23.40
C GLY A 212 -12.24 -10.19 22.93
N GLY A 213 -13.49 -10.31 22.47
CA GLY A 213 -14.28 -9.23 21.89
C GLY A 213 -14.63 -9.48 20.43
N GLN A 214 -15.49 -8.63 19.89
CA GLN A 214 -15.95 -8.64 18.50
C GLN A 214 -15.24 -7.51 17.74
N LEU A 215 -14.74 -7.80 16.53
CA LEU A 215 -14.14 -6.80 15.66
C LEU A 215 -15.22 -5.83 15.16
N TYR A 216 -15.05 -4.52 15.38
CA TYR A 216 -16.01 -3.51 14.93
C TYR A 216 -15.48 -2.64 13.81
N TRP A 217 -14.26 -2.12 13.93
CA TRP A 217 -13.72 -1.18 12.95
C TRP A 217 -12.19 -1.26 12.89
N GLY A 218 -11.61 -0.60 11.90
CA GLY A 218 -10.17 -0.36 11.80
C GLY A 218 -9.84 0.49 10.58
N ASP A 219 -8.60 0.93 10.49
CA ASP A 219 -8.08 1.68 9.38
C ASP A 219 -7.48 0.75 8.33
N ALA A 220 -7.85 0.94 7.08
CA ALA A 220 -7.35 0.19 5.93
C ALA A 220 -6.49 1.09 5.03
N LEU A 221 -5.33 0.59 4.62
CA LEU A 221 -4.51 1.20 3.59
C LEU A 221 -4.76 0.49 2.25
N TYR A 222 -5.27 1.23 1.29
CA TYR A 222 -5.40 0.84 -0.10
C TYR A 222 -4.33 1.52 -0.96
N VAL A 223 -3.81 0.76 -1.92
CA VAL A 223 -2.74 1.21 -2.83
C VAL A 223 -3.20 0.95 -4.26
N LYS A 224 -2.92 1.88 -5.18
CA LYS A 224 -3.25 1.67 -6.60
C LYS A 224 -2.57 0.41 -7.13
N GLU A 225 -3.29 -0.40 -7.91
CA GLU A 225 -2.84 -1.74 -8.30
C GLU A 225 -1.49 -1.73 -9.04
N ASN A 226 -1.29 -0.75 -9.93
CA ASN A 226 -0.04 -0.57 -10.66
C ASN A 226 1.15 -0.30 -9.73
N ILE A 227 0.97 0.45 -8.64
CA ILE A 227 1.98 0.68 -7.60
C ILE A 227 2.29 -0.64 -6.88
N ALA A 228 1.27 -1.36 -6.41
CA ALA A 228 1.47 -2.64 -5.72
C ALA A 228 2.20 -3.69 -6.57
N LYS A 229 1.98 -3.67 -7.89
CA LYS A 229 2.61 -4.53 -8.89
C LYS A 229 3.93 -3.98 -9.46
N GLY A 230 4.37 -2.78 -9.07
CA GLY A 230 5.57 -2.15 -9.63
C GLY A 230 5.48 -1.77 -11.11
N LYS A 231 4.27 -1.71 -11.68
CA LYS A 231 4.00 -1.44 -13.10
C LYS A 231 3.83 0.05 -13.34
N LEU A 232 4.88 0.81 -13.08
CA LEU A 232 4.93 2.26 -13.21
C LEU A 232 5.92 2.69 -14.29
N SER A 233 5.67 3.82 -14.96
CA SER A 233 6.71 4.53 -15.72
C SER A 233 7.84 4.97 -14.78
N SER A 234 9.01 5.32 -15.34
CA SER A 234 10.14 5.74 -14.51
C SER A 234 9.84 7.01 -13.71
N GLU A 235 9.11 7.95 -14.30
CA GLU A 235 8.68 9.20 -13.63
C GLU A 235 7.68 8.93 -12.51
N GLU A 236 6.64 8.12 -12.77
CA GLU A 236 5.66 7.74 -11.74
C GLU A 236 6.32 7.00 -10.58
N LEU A 237 7.30 6.15 -10.89
CA LEU A 237 8.01 5.36 -9.88
C LEU A 237 8.83 6.25 -8.95
N GLU A 238 9.57 7.24 -9.46
CA GLU A 238 10.31 8.19 -8.64
C GLU A 238 9.39 9.01 -7.74
N LYS A 239 8.30 9.55 -8.29
CA LYS A 239 7.30 10.30 -7.53
C LYS A 239 6.66 9.46 -6.44
N THR A 240 6.30 8.21 -6.76
CA THR A 240 5.64 7.30 -5.80
C THR A 240 6.60 6.89 -4.68
N ILE A 241 7.88 6.67 -4.97
CA ILE A 241 8.90 6.39 -3.94
C ILE A 241 9.06 7.57 -2.99
N GLU A 242 9.17 8.79 -3.53
CA GLU A 242 9.28 9.99 -2.70
C GLU A 242 8.04 10.16 -1.82
N LEU A 243 6.85 10.05 -2.40
CA LEU A 243 5.59 10.17 -1.67
C LEU A 243 5.47 9.09 -0.58
N ALA A 244 5.76 7.83 -0.88
CA ALA A 244 5.72 6.74 0.10
C ALA A 244 6.68 7.00 1.28
N ASN A 245 7.86 7.59 1.04
CA ASN A 245 8.77 8.01 2.11
C ASN A 245 8.20 9.17 2.95
N ILE A 246 7.55 10.15 2.30
CA ILE A 246 6.89 11.26 3.01
C ILE A 246 5.77 10.74 3.91
N LEU A 247 4.98 9.79 3.42
CA LEU A 247 3.86 9.16 4.14
C LEU A 247 4.32 8.15 5.22
N GLY A 248 5.60 7.76 5.23
CA GLY A 248 6.14 6.77 6.16
C GLY A 248 5.93 5.31 5.74
N TYR A 249 5.43 5.05 4.53
CA TYR A 249 5.29 3.71 3.95
C TYR A 249 6.61 3.21 3.35
N PHE A 250 7.64 3.12 4.18
CA PHE A 250 9.01 2.79 3.77
C PHE A 250 9.13 1.43 3.09
N ASP A 251 8.28 0.47 3.46
CA ASP A 251 8.27 -0.85 2.81
C ASP A 251 7.79 -0.78 1.36
N ILE A 252 6.81 0.07 1.05
CA ILE A 252 6.34 0.33 -0.31
C ILE A 252 7.43 1.02 -1.11
N ALA A 253 8.04 2.07 -0.54
CA ALA A 253 9.16 2.77 -1.18
C ALA A 253 10.28 1.79 -1.56
N ARG A 254 10.73 0.96 -0.60
CA ARG A 254 11.76 -0.05 -0.83
C ARG A 254 11.36 -1.09 -1.88
N ARG A 255 10.12 -1.58 -1.84
CA ARG A 255 9.59 -2.51 -2.85
C ARG A 255 9.70 -1.92 -4.26
N LEU A 256 9.34 -0.65 -4.42
CA LEU A 256 9.45 0.04 -5.71
C LEU A 256 10.90 0.27 -6.13
N GLU A 257 11.81 0.55 -5.20
CA GLU A 257 13.24 0.62 -5.51
C GLU A 257 13.81 -0.69 -6.03
N VAL A 258 13.35 -1.81 -5.45
CA VAL A 258 13.69 -3.15 -5.94
C VAL A 258 13.14 -3.32 -7.36
N PHE A 259 11.85 -3.05 -7.61
CA PHE A 259 11.29 -3.14 -8.96
C PHE A 259 12.02 -2.25 -9.97
N ARG A 260 12.44 -1.04 -9.58
CA ARG A 260 13.26 -0.14 -10.41
C ARG A 260 14.58 -0.78 -10.81
N ALA A 261 15.27 -1.43 -9.88
CA ALA A 261 16.55 -2.08 -10.14
C ALA A 261 16.42 -3.25 -11.15
N PHE A 262 15.25 -3.89 -11.21
CA PHE A 262 15.01 -5.08 -12.05
C PHE A 262 14.25 -4.83 -13.35
N LYS A 263 13.72 -3.62 -13.56
CA LYS A 263 12.81 -3.33 -14.69
C LYS A 263 13.40 -3.66 -16.07
N ASN A 264 14.72 -3.64 -16.23
CA ASN A 264 15.42 -3.90 -17.49
C ASN A 264 16.41 -5.09 -17.42
N GLU A 265 16.40 -5.86 -16.34
CA GLU A 265 17.37 -6.94 -16.13
C GLU A 265 16.79 -8.27 -16.61
N THR A 266 17.17 -8.70 -17.82
CA THR A 266 16.67 -9.96 -18.42
C THR A 266 17.25 -11.22 -17.78
N TYR A 267 18.34 -11.08 -17.01
CA TYR A 267 19.13 -12.20 -16.50
C TYR A 267 18.99 -12.43 -15.00
N VAL A 268 18.22 -11.60 -14.28
CA VAL A 268 18.04 -11.78 -12.83
C VAL A 268 16.66 -12.32 -12.53
N ASP A 269 16.61 -13.55 -12.01
CA ASP A 269 15.38 -14.10 -11.45
C ASP A 269 15.00 -13.34 -10.17
N PHE A 270 13.90 -12.61 -10.25
CA PHE A 270 13.36 -11.80 -9.15
C PHE A 270 13.13 -12.63 -7.87
N LEU A 271 12.65 -13.87 -8.00
CA LEU A 271 12.38 -14.74 -6.85
C LEU A 271 13.68 -15.21 -6.20
N HIS A 272 14.68 -15.57 -7.01
CA HIS A 272 16.00 -15.96 -6.51
C HIS A 272 16.68 -14.81 -5.76
N PHE A 273 16.63 -13.59 -6.31
CA PHE A 273 17.17 -12.42 -5.64
C PHE A 273 16.42 -12.11 -4.34
N GLN A 274 15.08 -12.15 -4.34
CA GLN A 274 14.28 -11.97 -3.13
C GLN A 274 14.64 -12.98 -2.03
N GLY A 275 14.90 -14.24 -2.41
CA GLY A 275 15.40 -15.27 -1.51
C GLY A 275 16.71 -14.87 -0.82
N MET A 276 17.70 -14.42 -1.60
CA MET A 276 18.98 -13.93 -1.04
C MET A 276 18.81 -12.77 -0.05
N LEU A 277 17.85 -11.88 -0.28
CA LEU A 277 17.63 -10.73 0.60
C LEU A 277 17.04 -11.13 1.95
N SER A 278 16.15 -12.13 1.95
CA SER A 278 15.49 -12.61 3.15
C SER A 278 16.46 -13.24 4.16
N GLU A 279 17.59 -13.78 3.69
CA GLU A 279 18.62 -14.38 4.53
C GLU A 279 19.53 -13.34 5.23
N HIS A 280 19.41 -12.05 4.90
CA HIS A 280 20.39 -11.01 5.29
C HIS A 280 19.80 -9.77 5.97
N SER A 281 18.53 -9.80 6.40
CA SER A 281 17.74 -8.64 6.85
C SER A 281 18.10 -8.01 8.22
N ASN A 282 19.38 -7.99 8.62
CA ASN A 282 19.83 -7.43 9.90
C ASN A 282 20.73 -6.18 9.78
N ILE A 283 20.75 -5.48 8.64
CA ILE A 283 21.72 -4.40 8.38
C ILE A 283 21.01 -3.09 7.98
N GLU A 284 21.39 -1.98 8.63
CA GLU A 284 20.80 -0.64 8.54
C GLU A 284 20.61 -0.06 7.12
N ARG A 285 19.54 0.75 7.00
CA ARG A 285 18.91 1.36 5.80
C ARG A 285 19.80 1.83 4.64
N LEU A 286 20.99 2.39 4.88
CA LEU A 286 21.87 2.90 3.79
C LEU A 286 22.85 1.82 3.29
N LYS A 287 23.33 0.97 4.19
CA LYS A 287 24.18 -0.16 3.85
C LYS A 287 23.42 -1.19 3.04
N GLU A 288 22.12 -1.30 3.28
CA GLU A 288 21.24 -2.21 2.55
C GLU A 288 21.16 -1.86 1.06
N ILE A 289 20.94 -0.61 0.66
CA ILE A 289 20.87 -0.23 -0.78
C ILE A 289 22.22 -0.42 -1.49
N GLU A 290 23.33 -0.02 -0.87
CA GLU A 290 24.67 -0.23 -1.44
C GLU A 290 25.02 -1.72 -1.54
N TYR A 291 24.66 -2.49 -0.52
CA TYR A 291 24.81 -3.94 -0.53
C TYR A 291 23.95 -4.60 -1.60
N LEU A 292 22.69 -4.17 -1.77
CA LEU A 292 21.79 -4.64 -2.82
C LEU A 292 22.37 -4.39 -4.22
N LYS A 293 22.90 -3.19 -4.45
CA LYS A 293 23.62 -2.85 -5.69
C LYS A 293 24.83 -3.76 -5.89
N HIS A 294 25.60 -4.02 -4.84
CA HIS A 294 26.77 -4.89 -4.91
C HIS A 294 26.41 -6.35 -5.22
N GLN A 295 25.36 -6.91 -4.59
CA GLN A 295 24.89 -8.27 -4.87
C GLN A 295 24.35 -8.40 -6.30
N LEU A 296 23.66 -7.36 -6.80
CA LEU A 296 23.21 -7.31 -8.18
C LEU A 296 24.39 -7.39 -9.17
N GLU A 297 25.46 -6.65 -8.93
CA GLU A 297 26.68 -6.70 -9.76
C GLU A 297 27.38 -8.06 -9.71
N ILE A 298 27.47 -8.68 -8.53
CA ILE A 298 27.99 -10.06 -8.41
C ILE A 298 27.14 -11.01 -9.25
N TYR A 299 25.82 -10.89 -9.19
CA TYR A 299 24.93 -11.78 -9.94
C TYR A 299 25.04 -11.57 -11.45
N LYS A 300 25.09 -10.32 -11.92
CA LYS A 300 25.36 -9.97 -13.32
C LYS A 300 26.65 -10.62 -13.80
N SER A 301 27.72 -10.53 -13.01
CA SER A 301 29.00 -11.16 -13.35
C SER A 301 28.92 -12.69 -13.44
N LYS A 302 28.11 -13.34 -12.58
CA LYS A 302 27.90 -14.79 -12.62
C LYS A 302 27.04 -15.22 -13.81
N ALA A 303 25.98 -14.48 -14.11
CA ALA A 303 25.11 -14.74 -15.27
C ALA A 303 25.88 -14.54 -16.59
N GLN A 304 26.66 -13.46 -16.71
CA GLN A 304 27.50 -13.20 -17.86
C GLN A 304 28.57 -14.29 -18.04
N ARG A 305 29.21 -14.72 -16.95
CA ARG A 305 30.17 -15.84 -16.99
C ARG A 305 29.51 -17.18 -17.35
N SER A 306 28.26 -17.40 -16.97
CA SER A 306 27.49 -18.59 -17.38
C SER A 306 27.19 -18.57 -18.87
N GLN A 307 26.85 -17.40 -19.42
CA GLN A 307 26.61 -17.21 -20.86
C GLN A 307 27.92 -17.42 -21.66
N GLU A 308 29.03 -16.85 -21.19
CA GLU A 308 30.36 -17.03 -21.79
C GLU A 308 30.79 -18.51 -21.79
N LEU A 309 30.52 -19.25 -20.71
CA LEU A 309 30.83 -20.69 -20.62
C LEU A 309 29.94 -21.54 -21.56
N GLU A 310 28.68 -21.16 -21.77
CA GLU A 310 27.81 -21.83 -22.75
C GLU A 310 28.30 -21.58 -24.18
N ASP A 311 28.72 -20.37 -24.50
CA ASP A 311 29.26 -20.01 -25.80
C ASP A 311 30.59 -20.73 -26.08
N GLU A 312 31.50 -20.79 -25.10
CA GLU A 312 32.75 -21.56 -25.19
C GLU A 312 32.48 -23.07 -25.37
N LEU A 313 31.49 -23.63 -24.66
CA LEU A 313 31.10 -25.03 -24.79
C LEU A 313 30.56 -25.33 -26.20
N ASN A 314 29.75 -24.44 -26.76
CA ASN A 314 29.20 -24.58 -28.10
C ASN A 314 30.28 -24.45 -29.17
N GLN A 315 31.19 -23.49 -29.03
CA GLN A 315 32.34 -23.32 -29.92
C GLN A 315 33.27 -24.55 -29.88
N THR A 316 33.49 -25.11 -28.68
CA THR A 316 34.28 -26.34 -28.50
C THR A 316 33.60 -27.55 -29.14
N LYS A 317 32.27 -27.69 -29.04
CA LYS A 317 31.50 -28.75 -29.73
C LYS A 317 31.58 -28.62 -31.25
N GLU A 318 31.51 -27.41 -31.80
CA GLU A 318 31.66 -27.17 -33.23
C GLU A 318 33.08 -27.52 -33.72
N GLN A 319 34.12 -27.11 -32.98
CA GLN A 319 35.49 -27.48 -33.28
C GLN A 319 35.68 -29.00 -33.23
N LEU A 320 35.13 -29.68 -32.21
CA LEU A 320 35.18 -31.14 -32.09
C LEU A 320 34.48 -31.83 -33.26
N ASN A 321 33.29 -31.37 -33.64
CA ASN A 321 32.55 -31.88 -34.79
C ASN A 321 33.30 -31.64 -36.11
N SER A 322 34.01 -30.52 -36.26
CA SER A 322 34.84 -30.23 -37.43
C SER A 322 36.04 -31.20 -37.55
N VAL A 323 36.63 -31.58 -36.41
CA VAL A 323 37.73 -32.56 -36.34
C VAL A 323 37.21 -33.96 -36.64
N LEU A 324 36.06 -34.35 -36.07
CA LEU A 324 35.44 -35.66 -36.30
C LEU A 324 34.98 -35.84 -37.75
N ASN A 325 34.49 -34.78 -38.38
CA ASN A 325 34.02 -34.78 -39.77
C ASN A 325 35.13 -34.43 -40.78
N SER A 326 36.35 -34.15 -40.32
CA SER A 326 37.49 -33.83 -41.18
C SER A 326 37.73 -34.98 -42.16
N ARG A 327 37.85 -34.68 -43.45
CA ARG A 327 38.22 -35.69 -44.47
C ARG A 327 39.74 -35.83 -44.63
N SER A 328 40.52 -35.11 -43.82
CA SER A 328 41.98 -35.19 -43.85
C SER A 328 42.44 -36.53 -43.28
N TRP A 329 43.10 -37.33 -44.10
CA TRP A 329 43.71 -38.61 -43.72
C TRP A 329 44.61 -38.50 -42.48
N ARG A 330 45.34 -37.38 -42.33
CA ARG A 330 46.29 -37.18 -41.23
C ARG A 330 45.61 -37.03 -39.86
N ILE A 331 44.38 -36.51 -39.83
CA ILE A 331 43.59 -36.30 -38.60
C ILE A 331 42.67 -37.52 -38.32
N THR A 332 42.12 -38.13 -39.36
CA THR A 332 41.19 -39.26 -39.23
C THR A 332 41.84 -40.61 -38.95
N LYS A 333 43.11 -40.81 -39.37
CA LYS A 333 43.84 -42.08 -39.17
C LYS A 333 44.05 -42.40 -37.67
N PRO A 334 44.56 -41.50 -36.81
CA PRO A 334 44.69 -41.76 -35.36
C PRO A 334 43.34 -42.04 -34.69
N ILE A 335 42.29 -41.30 -35.05
CA ILE A 335 40.94 -41.45 -34.47
C ILE A 335 40.31 -42.81 -34.86
N ARG A 336 40.53 -43.27 -36.10
CA ARG A 336 40.10 -44.60 -36.56
C ARG A 336 40.86 -45.74 -35.87
N GLU A 337 42.17 -45.59 -35.68
CA GLU A 337 43.01 -46.55 -34.94
C GLU A 337 42.56 -46.64 -33.48
N PHE A 338 42.27 -45.50 -32.83
CA PHE A 338 41.76 -45.46 -31.45
C PHE A 338 40.36 -46.11 -31.32
N LYS A 339 39.44 -45.86 -32.26
CA LYS A 339 38.13 -46.56 -32.30
C LYS A 339 38.27 -48.08 -32.53
N LYS A 340 39.26 -48.52 -33.32
CA LYS A 340 39.56 -49.94 -33.52
C LYS A 340 40.11 -50.58 -32.24
N PHE A 341 41.02 -49.88 -31.55
CA PHE A 341 41.58 -50.31 -30.26
C PHE A 341 40.49 -50.44 -29.17
N LEU A 342 39.58 -49.47 -29.08
CA LEU A 342 38.43 -49.57 -28.16
C LEU A 342 37.48 -50.72 -28.51
N LYS A 343 37.29 -51.03 -29.80
CA LYS A 343 36.47 -52.18 -30.22
C LYS A 343 37.13 -53.53 -29.89
N SER A 344 38.46 -53.64 -29.98
CA SER A 344 39.17 -54.87 -29.61
C SER A 344 39.28 -55.10 -28.09
N LEU A 345 39.03 -54.07 -27.28
CA LEU A 345 38.95 -54.18 -25.82
C LEU A 345 37.56 -54.61 -25.33
N LEU A 346 36.53 -54.51 -26.18
CA LEU A 346 35.12 -54.78 -25.85
C LEU A 346 34.56 -56.02 -26.58
N SER A 347 35.39 -56.72 -27.35
CA SER A 347 35.14 -58.03 -27.98
C SER A 347 36.10 -59.05 -27.40
#